data_AF-A0A7S1ICW6-F1
#
_entry.id   AF-A0A7S1ICW6-F1
#
_cell.length_a   1.000
_cell.length_b   1.000
_cell.length_c   1.000
_cell.angle_alpha   90.00
_cell.angle_beta   90.00
_cell.angle_gamma   90.00
#
_symmetry.space_group_name_H-M   'P 1'
#
loop_
_entity.id
_entity.type
_entity.pdbx_description
1 polymer ?
#
loop_
_entity_poly.entity_id
_entity_poly.type
_entity_poly.pdbx_seq_one_letter_code
_entity_poly.pdbx_strand_id
1 'polypeptide(L)'
;FFRPLVCPAMLSLRRRFAPLLRFLVALLAEGSTQAGISVATYNIGLLALTANHSTRYSANVRALESDQLEDVICLQDLWHDHEQRGLASAVAFYYPHQYSALDTSTAISTAPACSTTQLVGLQPCLFTTCASAARGGAVAAYTCVVVNCSSAYAAIKGSDCERCLLYEPAITNLTFGTSVCAGAATSITGAKGYGLTYGLRLLSKYPISNTENQELP
;
A
#
# COMPACT_ATOMS: atom_id res chain seq x y z
N PHE A 1 -26.11 20.09 0.34
CA PHE A 1 -25.77 18.92 1.18
C PHE A 1 -24.82 18.03 0.38
N PHE A 2 -23.52 18.11 0.64
CA PHE A 2 -22.53 17.25 -0.01
C PHE A 2 -22.52 15.89 0.70
N ARG A 3 -22.67 14.79 -0.06
CA ARG A 3 -22.42 13.45 0.48
C ARG A 3 -20.92 13.31 0.80
N PRO A 4 -20.54 12.62 1.88
CA PRO A 4 -19.14 12.35 2.17
C PRO A 4 -18.52 11.56 1.01
N LEU A 5 -17.40 12.05 0.47
CA LEU A 5 -16.59 11.34 -0.50
C LEU A 5 -15.82 10.25 0.25
N VAL A 6 -16.13 8.99 -0.03
CA VAL A 6 -15.40 7.84 0.54
C VAL A 6 -14.33 7.43 -0.48
N CYS A 7 -13.05 7.57 -0.15
CA CYS A 7 -12.00 6.87 -0.88
C CYS A 7 -12.09 5.39 -0.48
N PRO A 8 -12.46 4.46 -1.39
CA PRO A 8 -12.48 3.05 -1.04
C PRO A 8 -11.04 2.58 -0.76
N ALA A 9 -10.72 2.30 0.49
CA ALA A 9 -9.52 1.53 0.83
C ALA A 9 -9.69 0.13 0.22
N MET A 10 -8.71 -0.32 -0.56
CA MET A 10 -8.84 -1.56 -1.33
C MET A 10 -8.89 -2.78 -0.40
N LEU A 11 -10.07 -3.40 -0.30
CA LEU A 11 -10.18 -4.85 -0.13
C LEU A 11 -9.47 -5.52 -1.30
N SER A 12 -8.48 -6.35 -1.00
CA SER A 12 -7.74 -7.28 -1.87
C SER A 12 -8.46 -7.62 -3.20
N LEU A 13 -8.06 -6.96 -4.28
CA LEU A 13 -8.55 -7.29 -5.63
C LEU A 13 -7.78 -8.50 -6.19
N ARG A 14 -8.15 -9.70 -5.76
CA ARG A 14 -7.86 -10.94 -6.50
C ARG A 14 -8.92 -11.13 -7.58
N ARG A 15 -8.57 -10.94 -8.86
CA ARG A 15 -8.90 -11.87 -9.98
C ARG A 15 -8.44 -11.33 -11.35
N ARG A 16 -7.46 -12.06 -11.90
CA ARG A 16 -7.22 -12.47 -13.29
C ARG A 16 -7.72 -11.59 -14.45
N PHE A 17 -6.76 -11.24 -15.30
CA PHE A 17 -6.90 -10.88 -16.71
C PHE A 17 -8.01 -11.63 -17.46
N ALA A 18 -8.90 -10.88 -18.12
CA ALA A 18 -9.39 -11.12 -19.49
C ALA A 18 -10.09 -9.85 -20.04
N PRO A 19 -9.96 -9.54 -21.34
CA PRO A 19 -10.40 -8.28 -21.95
C PRO A 19 -11.90 -8.29 -22.31
N LEU A 20 -12.46 -7.11 -22.58
CA LEU A 20 -13.83 -6.86 -23.07
C LEU A 20 -14.98 -7.19 -22.08
N LEU A 21 -15.42 -6.19 -21.32
CA LEU A 21 -16.84 -6.05 -20.99
C LEU A 21 -17.19 -4.59 -20.73
N ARG A 22 -17.61 -3.89 -21.78
CA ARG A 22 -18.58 -2.80 -21.65
C ARG A 22 -19.88 -3.45 -21.20
N PHE A 23 -20.40 -3.01 -20.06
CA PHE A 23 -21.80 -3.04 -19.57
C PHE A 23 -21.91 -3.43 -18.10
N LEU A 24 -22.72 -2.61 -17.40
CA LEU A 24 -23.34 -2.78 -16.09
C LEU A 24 -22.55 -2.35 -14.84
N VAL A 25 -22.38 -1.03 -14.69
CA VAL A 25 -22.69 -0.35 -13.43
C VAL A 25 -23.83 0.64 -13.71
N ALA A 26 -25.06 0.14 -13.64
CA ALA A 26 -26.26 0.97 -13.55
C ALA A 26 -26.63 1.07 -12.07
N LEU A 27 -26.04 2.04 -11.38
CA LEU A 27 -26.51 2.53 -10.09
C LEU A 27 -27.15 3.89 -10.35
N LEU A 28 -28.49 3.88 -10.32
CA LEU A 28 -29.44 4.99 -10.25
C LEU A 28 -28.81 6.39 -10.24
N ALA A 29 -28.61 6.93 -11.44
CA ALA A 29 -28.41 8.36 -11.66
C ALA A 29 -29.78 9.04 -11.65
N GLU A 30 -30.28 9.42 -10.47
CA GLU A 30 -31.27 10.51 -10.38
C GLU A 30 -30.52 11.80 -10.71
N GLY A 31 -30.75 12.28 -11.94
CA GLY A 31 -30.12 13.48 -12.47
C GLY A 31 -30.57 14.73 -11.75
N SER A 32 -29.76 15.21 -10.82
CA SER A 32 -29.60 16.65 -10.59
C SER A 32 -28.44 17.13 -11.44
N THR A 33 -28.69 18.00 -12.42
CA THR A 33 -27.66 18.70 -13.20
C THR A 33 -26.93 19.72 -12.32
N GLN A 34 -26.16 19.23 -11.37
CA GLN A 34 -25.04 19.95 -10.79
C GLN A 34 -23.83 19.42 -11.54
N ALA A 35 -23.03 20.29 -12.16
CA ALA A 35 -21.83 19.87 -12.89
C ALA A 35 -21.07 18.83 -12.04
N GLY A 36 -20.98 17.60 -12.57
CA GLY A 36 -20.58 16.46 -11.77
C GLY A 36 -19.14 16.62 -11.31
N ILE A 37 -18.89 16.48 -10.02
CA ILE A 37 -17.52 16.38 -9.49
C ILE A 37 -16.94 15.06 -10.00
N SER A 38 -15.83 15.15 -10.74
CA SER A 38 -15.06 14.00 -11.19
C SER A 38 -14.14 13.51 -10.06
N VAL A 39 -14.10 12.20 -9.84
CA VAL A 39 -13.32 11.58 -8.76
C VAL A 39 -12.55 10.39 -9.31
N ALA A 40 -11.25 10.31 -9.02
CA ALA A 40 -10.42 9.15 -9.32
C ALA A 40 -9.69 8.63 -8.09
N THR A 41 -9.27 7.37 -8.18
CA THR A 41 -8.43 6.72 -7.18
C THR A 41 -7.26 6.03 -7.86
N TYR A 42 -6.05 6.26 -7.35
CA TYR A 42 -4.83 5.67 -7.87
C TYR A 42 -3.98 5.10 -6.74
N ASN A 43 -3.64 3.82 -6.86
CA ASN A 43 -2.51 3.28 -6.13
C ASN A 43 -1.24 3.63 -6.92
N ILE A 44 -0.40 4.51 -6.36
CA ILE A 44 0.84 4.96 -7.02
C ILE A 44 2.01 3.99 -6.79
N GLY A 45 1.80 3.04 -5.87
CA GLY A 45 2.64 1.88 -5.58
C GLY A 45 4.07 2.24 -5.21
N LEU A 46 4.28 3.36 -4.50
CA LEU A 46 5.60 3.86 -4.12
C LEU A 46 6.19 3.12 -2.92
N LEU A 47 6.12 1.78 -2.94
CA LEU A 47 6.75 0.98 -1.93
C LEU A 47 8.27 1.27 -1.93
N ALA A 48 8.79 1.63 -0.76
CA ALA A 48 10.18 2.07 -0.53
C ALA A 48 11.23 1.16 -1.17
N LEU A 49 10.95 -0.14 -1.17
CA LEU A 49 11.86 -1.21 -1.54
C LEU A 49 11.86 -1.53 -3.04
N THR A 50 11.16 -0.74 -3.86
CA THR A 50 11.14 -0.96 -5.32
C THR A 50 12.39 -0.35 -5.98
N ALA A 51 13.09 -1.13 -6.81
CA ALA A 51 14.35 -0.70 -7.44
C ALA A 51 14.23 0.55 -8.34
N ASN A 52 13.02 0.93 -8.74
CA ASN A 52 12.71 2.11 -9.54
C ASN A 52 11.90 3.17 -8.78
N HIS A 53 11.94 3.15 -7.44
CA HIS A 53 11.14 4.03 -6.58
C HIS A 53 11.19 5.51 -7.03
N SER A 54 12.39 6.09 -7.12
CA SER A 54 12.57 7.52 -7.46
C SER A 54 12.02 7.89 -8.85
N THR A 55 12.24 7.02 -9.83
CA THR A 55 11.70 7.20 -11.19
C THR A 55 10.17 7.15 -11.18
N ARG A 56 9.58 6.22 -10.42
CA ARG A 56 8.12 6.12 -10.26
C ARG A 56 7.54 7.32 -9.53
N TYR A 57 8.16 7.78 -8.45
CA TYR A 57 7.73 8.99 -7.74
C TYR A 57 7.68 10.18 -8.70
N SER A 58 8.77 10.41 -9.44
CA SER A 58 8.87 11.52 -10.39
C SER A 58 7.85 11.41 -11.54
N ALA A 59 7.55 10.19 -12.00
CA ALA A 59 6.55 9.97 -13.03
C ALA A 59 5.12 10.25 -12.53
N ASN A 60 4.78 9.84 -11.31
CA ASN A 60 3.48 10.13 -10.70
C ASN A 60 3.28 11.63 -10.49
N VAL A 61 4.30 12.35 -10.01
CA VAL A 61 4.23 13.81 -9.86
C VAL A 61 3.95 14.48 -11.20
N ARG A 62 4.70 14.12 -12.25
CA ARG A 62 4.48 14.68 -13.60
C ARG A 62 3.08 14.39 -14.14
N ALA A 63 2.55 13.19 -13.93
CA ALA A 63 1.21 12.83 -14.40
C ALA A 63 0.13 13.67 -13.70
N LEU A 64 0.28 13.92 -12.39
CA LEU A 64 -0.65 14.77 -11.64
C LEU A 64 -0.58 16.24 -12.08
N GLU A 65 0.59 16.72 -12.49
CA GLU A 65 0.78 18.07 -13.02
C GLU A 65 0.25 18.24 -14.46
N SER A 66 0.46 17.23 -15.32
CA SER A 66 0.16 17.34 -16.75
C SER A 66 -1.31 17.11 -17.07
N ASP A 67 -1.96 16.17 -16.39
CA ASP A 67 -3.20 15.62 -16.90
C ASP A 67 -4.45 16.26 -16.26
N GLN A 68 -4.32 16.93 -15.09
CA GLN A 68 -5.41 17.66 -14.39
C GLN A 68 -6.78 16.95 -14.36
N LEU A 69 -6.78 15.62 -14.39
CA LEU A 69 -7.87 14.83 -14.97
C LEU A 69 -9.17 14.91 -14.17
N GLU A 70 -9.08 14.93 -12.84
CA GLU A 70 -10.24 14.90 -11.95
C GLU A 70 -10.25 16.07 -10.97
N ASP A 71 -11.43 16.34 -10.42
CA ASP A 71 -11.60 17.37 -9.40
C ASP A 71 -11.15 16.90 -8.03
N VAL A 72 -11.18 15.59 -7.82
CA VAL A 72 -10.76 14.93 -6.59
C VAL A 72 -9.97 13.67 -6.94
N ILE A 73 -8.79 13.51 -6.34
CA ILE A 73 -7.94 12.33 -6.53
C ILE A 73 -7.60 11.72 -5.16
N CYS A 74 -7.90 10.43 -4.99
CA CYS A 74 -7.44 9.62 -3.88
C CYS A 74 -6.17 8.85 -4.27
N LEU A 75 -5.04 9.10 -3.61
CA LEU A 75 -3.78 8.38 -3.80
C LEU A 75 -3.56 7.37 -2.67
N GLN A 76 -3.18 6.14 -3.02
CA GLN A 76 -2.76 5.09 -2.08
C GLN A 76 -1.30 4.67 -2.31
N ASP A 77 -0.70 4.02 -1.32
CA ASP A 77 0.69 3.52 -1.34
C ASP A 77 1.74 4.64 -1.47
N LEU A 78 1.49 5.78 -0.80
CA LEU A 78 2.45 6.88 -0.64
C LEU A 78 3.08 6.84 0.76
N TRP A 79 4.10 5.99 0.91
CA TRP A 79 4.47 5.49 2.23
C TRP A 79 5.29 6.46 3.09
N HIS A 80 6.11 7.32 2.50
CA HIS A 80 7.01 8.17 3.27
C HIS A 80 6.51 9.60 3.44
N ASP A 81 6.65 10.13 4.66
CA ASP A 81 6.27 11.51 5.01
C ASP A 81 6.92 12.58 4.12
N HIS A 82 8.17 12.37 3.72
CA HIS A 82 8.90 13.34 2.90
C HIS A 82 8.39 13.37 1.46
N GLU A 83 8.09 12.21 0.87
CA GLU A 83 7.43 12.09 -0.44
C GLU A 83 6.01 12.65 -0.41
N GLN A 84 5.30 12.41 0.69
CA GLN A 84 3.99 12.99 0.93
C GLN A 84 3.99 14.51 0.89
N ARG A 85 4.92 15.14 1.62
CA ARG A 85 5.08 16.61 1.58
C ARG A 85 5.57 17.08 0.22
N GLY A 86 6.52 16.38 -0.40
CA GLY A 86 7.05 16.73 -1.72
C GLY A 86 5.97 16.72 -2.80
N LEU A 87 5.17 15.66 -2.86
CA LEU A 87 4.05 15.53 -3.78
C LEU A 87 3.01 16.62 -3.51
N ALA A 88 2.65 16.83 -2.24
CA ALA A 88 1.70 17.87 -1.85
C ALA A 88 2.12 19.26 -2.32
N SER A 89 3.40 19.61 -2.13
CA SER A 89 3.95 20.88 -2.60
C SER A 89 3.96 20.99 -4.12
N ALA A 90 4.33 19.91 -4.83
CA ALA A 90 4.38 19.92 -6.29
C ALA A 90 3.01 20.17 -6.93
N VAL A 91 1.95 19.56 -6.37
CA VAL A 91 0.60 19.67 -6.95
C VAL A 91 -0.27 20.77 -6.34
N ALA A 92 0.26 21.57 -5.40
CA ALA A 92 -0.52 22.54 -4.63
C ALA A 92 -1.22 23.61 -5.48
N PHE A 93 -0.64 23.97 -6.62
CA PHE A 93 -1.24 24.93 -7.55
C PHE A 93 -2.54 24.38 -8.18
N TYR A 94 -2.59 23.07 -8.48
CA TYR A 94 -3.73 22.42 -9.12
C TYR A 94 -4.75 21.90 -8.10
N TYR A 95 -4.27 21.43 -6.95
CA TYR A 95 -5.08 20.87 -5.86
C TYR A 95 -4.75 21.62 -4.55
N PRO A 96 -5.34 22.82 -4.34
CA PRO A 96 -5.05 23.65 -3.17
C PRO A 96 -5.59 23.05 -1.87
N HIS A 97 -6.56 22.14 -1.96
CA HIS A 97 -7.13 21.46 -0.81
C HIS A 97 -6.64 20.02 -0.78
N GLN A 98 -5.91 19.67 0.27
CA GLN A 98 -5.30 18.36 0.39
C GLN A 98 -5.50 17.82 1.79
N TYR A 99 -5.69 16.53 1.88
CA TYR A 99 -5.77 15.81 3.14
C TYR A 99 -4.89 14.57 3.06
N SER A 100 -4.26 14.21 4.17
CA SER A 100 -3.56 12.93 4.30
C SER A 100 -4.06 12.24 5.54
N ALA A 101 -4.51 11.00 5.37
CA ALA A 101 -4.74 10.08 6.46
C ALA A 101 -3.50 9.19 6.54
N LEU A 102 -2.60 9.55 7.45
CA LEU A 102 -1.55 8.63 7.85
C LEU A 102 -2.20 7.64 8.80
N ASP A 103 -2.17 6.35 8.46
CA ASP A 103 -2.34 5.34 9.49
C ASP A 103 -1.18 5.50 10.49
N THR A 104 -1.50 6.14 11.60
CA THR A 104 -0.59 6.34 12.73
C THR A 104 -0.86 5.34 13.83
N SER A 105 -1.69 4.31 13.58
CA SER A 105 -2.02 3.31 14.58
C SER A 105 -0.73 2.76 15.17
N THR A 106 -0.63 2.97 16.48
CA THR A 106 0.48 2.52 17.32
C THR A 106 0.13 1.19 17.99
N ALA A 107 -0.93 0.53 17.51
CA ALA A 107 -1.37 -0.77 17.99
C ALA A 107 -0.31 -1.82 17.63
N ILE A 108 0.69 -1.90 18.50
CA ILE A 108 1.74 -2.90 18.47
C ILE A 108 1.11 -4.16 19.03
N SER A 109 0.87 -5.14 18.16
CA SER A 109 0.68 -6.51 18.61
C SER A 109 1.98 -6.95 19.28
N THR A 110 1.90 -7.43 20.52
CA THR A 110 3.03 -8.02 21.25
C THR A 110 3.26 -9.48 20.89
N ALA A 111 2.38 -10.07 20.08
CA ALA A 111 2.52 -11.44 19.60
C ALA A 111 3.49 -11.48 18.40
N PRO A 112 4.34 -12.52 18.31
CA PRO A 112 5.12 -12.78 17.10
C PRO A 112 4.22 -12.87 15.87
N ALA A 113 4.63 -12.20 14.79
CA ALA A 113 3.89 -12.22 13.54
C ALA A 113 3.92 -13.60 12.88
N CYS A 114 5.02 -14.34 13.05
CA CYS A 114 5.18 -15.72 12.59
C CYS A 114 5.33 -16.69 13.76
N SER A 115 4.64 -17.82 13.71
CA SER A 115 4.94 -18.97 14.56
C SER A 115 6.25 -19.65 14.13
N THR A 116 6.90 -20.36 15.06
CA THR A 116 8.08 -21.17 14.77
C THR A 116 7.82 -22.17 13.64
N THR A 117 6.64 -22.80 13.59
CA THR A 117 6.27 -23.76 12.54
C THR A 117 6.20 -23.11 11.17
N GLN A 118 5.62 -21.91 11.07
CA GLN A 118 5.56 -21.15 9.81
C GLN A 118 6.96 -20.81 9.30
N LEU A 119 7.87 -20.41 10.21
CA LEU A 119 9.25 -20.09 9.85
C LEU A 119 10.05 -21.33 9.45
N VAL A 120 9.95 -22.43 10.21
CA VAL A 120 10.64 -23.69 9.88
C VAL A 120 10.21 -24.22 8.52
N GLY A 121 8.93 -24.09 8.14
CA GLY A 121 8.46 -24.47 6.81
C GLY A 121 8.98 -23.56 5.69
N LEU A 122 9.18 -22.28 5.96
CA LEU A 122 9.60 -21.28 4.98
C LEU A 122 11.12 -21.22 4.77
N GLN A 123 11.88 -21.36 5.86
CA GLN A 123 13.32 -21.20 5.88
C GLN A 123 14.03 -22.00 4.77
N PRO A 124 13.80 -23.32 4.61
CA PRO A 124 14.53 -24.09 3.59
C PRO A 124 14.43 -23.48 2.20
N CYS A 125 13.23 -23.08 1.77
CA CYS A 125 13.04 -22.50 0.45
C CYS A 125 13.62 -21.08 0.35
N LEU A 126 13.44 -20.27 1.39
CA LEU A 126 14.02 -18.94 1.46
C LEU A 126 15.56 -18.97 1.35
N PHE A 127 16.21 -19.88 2.09
CA PHE A 127 17.67 -20.03 2.12
C PHE A 127 18.28 -20.74 0.91
N THR A 128 17.55 -21.62 0.23
CA THR A 128 18.10 -22.40 -0.89
C THR A 128 17.68 -21.84 -2.24
N THR A 129 16.39 -21.56 -2.42
CA THR A 129 15.82 -21.12 -3.69
C THR A 129 15.89 -19.60 -3.83
N CYS A 130 15.69 -18.85 -2.74
CA CYS A 130 15.57 -17.39 -2.78
C CYS A 130 16.77 -16.62 -2.24
N ALA A 131 17.88 -17.29 -1.89
CA ALA A 131 19.05 -16.63 -1.32
C ALA A 131 19.64 -15.54 -2.22
N SER A 132 19.64 -15.73 -3.54
CA SER A 132 20.12 -14.71 -4.48
C SER A 132 19.18 -13.50 -4.51
N ALA A 133 17.86 -13.74 -4.54
CA ALA A 133 16.85 -12.69 -4.52
C ALA A 133 16.88 -11.88 -3.21
N ALA A 134 17.19 -12.52 -2.08
CA ALA A 134 17.36 -11.85 -0.79
C ALA A 134 18.48 -10.81 -0.79
N ARG A 135 19.54 -10.99 -1.58
CA ARG A 135 20.57 -9.95 -1.76
C ARG A 135 20.04 -8.70 -2.48
N GLY A 136 18.95 -8.85 -3.23
CA GLY A 136 18.23 -7.74 -3.88
C GLY A 136 17.24 -7.01 -2.98
N GLY A 137 17.17 -7.34 -1.68
CA GLY A 137 16.26 -6.71 -0.73
C GLY A 137 15.02 -7.55 -0.41
N ALA A 138 14.23 -7.08 0.57
CA ALA A 138 13.09 -7.84 1.11
C ALA A 138 11.98 -8.08 0.07
N VAL A 139 11.66 -7.10 -0.76
CA VAL A 139 10.65 -7.27 -1.84
C VAL A 139 11.09 -8.31 -2.85
N ALA A 140 12.38 -8.36 -3.22
CA ALA A 140 12.89 -9.34 -4.16
C ALA A 140 12.84 -10.76 -3.56
N ALA A 141 13.25 -10.93 -2.30
CA ALA A 141 13.08 -12.19 -1.59
C ALA A 141 11.62 -12.61 -1.43
N TYR A 142 10.74 -11.70 -1.00
CA TYR A 142 9.31 -11.95 -0.85
C TYR A 142 8.70 -12.39 -2.18
N THR A 143 9.00 -11.66 -3.26
CA THR A 143 8.54 -12.02 -4.62
C THR A 143 9.05 -13.41 -5.01
N CYS A 144 10.31 -13.74 -4.71
CA CYS A 144 10.84 -15.07 -4.97
C CYS A 144 10.11 -16.15 -4.17
N VAL A 145 9.80 -15.90 -2.89
CA VAL A 145 9.03 -16.82 -2.03
C VAL A 145 7.63 -17.08 -2.59
N VAL A 146 6.92 -16.03 -2.99
CA VAL A 146 5.56 -16.16 -3.57
C VAL A 146 5.57 -17.03 -4.82
N VAL A 147 6.61 -16.90 -5.66
CA VAL A 147 6.72 -17.60 -6.95
C VAL A 147 7.24 -19.03 -6.79
N ASN A 148 8.28 -19.24 -5.98
CA ASN A 148 9.06 -20.48 -5.97
C ASN A 148 8.83 -21.34 -4.71
N CYS A 149 8.25 -20.78 -3.65
CA CYS A 149 8.04 -21.45 -2.37
C CYS A 149 6.55 -21.70 -2.10
N SER A 150 5.78 -22.07 -3.13
CA SER A 150 4.30 -22.06 -3.09
C SER A 150 3.67 -22.84 -1.93
N SER A 151 4.21 -23.99 -1.56
CA SER A 151 3.75 -24.79 -0.41
C SER A 151 4.00 -24.10 0.93
N ALA A 152 5.21 -23.58 1.13
CA ALA A 152 5.57 -22.86 2.34
C ALA A 152 4.84 -21.51 2.44
N TYR A 153 4.71 -20.80 1.32
CA TYR A 153 3.98 -19.54 1.23
C TYR A 153 2.48 -19.73 1.54
N ALA A 154 1.87 -20.84 1.09
CA ALA A 154 0.47 -21.14 1.39
C ALA A 154 0.18 -21.22 2.90
N ALA A 155 1.17 -21.61 3.73
CA ALA A 155 1.02 -21.72 5.18
C ALA A 155 1.04 -20.37 5.92
N ILE A 156 1.51 -19.30 5.27
CA ILE A 156 1.63 -17.96 5.87
C ILE A 156 0.71 -16.93 5.20
N LYS A 157 0.18 -17.26 4.02
CA LYS A 157 -0.63 -16.36 3.23
C LYS A 157 -1.88 -15.87 3.98
N GLY A 158 -2.11 -14.57 3.97
CA GLY A 158 -3.19 -13.86 4.64
C GLY A 158 -2.96 -13.64 6.14
N SER A 159 -1.84 -14.13 6.68
CA SER A 159 -1.52 -13.97 8.11
C SER A 159 -0.59 -12.78 8.35
N ASP A 160 -0.44 -12.38 9.60
CA ASP A 160 0.54 -11.37 9.99
C ASP A 160 1.98 -11.80 9.69
N CYS A 161 2.23 -13.10 9.52
CA CYS A 161 3.53 -13.62 9.09
C CYS A 161 3.85 -13.21 7.64
N GLU A 162 2.87 -13.25 6.72
CA GLU A 162 3.08 -12.74 5.35
C GLU A 162 3.42 -11.25 5.37
N ARG A 163 2.68 -10.47 6.18
CA ARG A 163 2.92 -9.04 6.33
C ARG A 163 4.31 -8.77 6.88
N CYS A 164 4.75 -9.52 7.90
CA CYS A 164 6.14 -9.45 8.37
C CYS A 164 7.13 -9.57 7.23
N LEU A 165 7.01 -10.65 6.46
CA LEU A 165 8.00 -10.98 5.45
C LEU A 165 8.00 -9.98 4.29
N LEU A 166 6.86 -9.38 3.98
CA LEU A 166 6.78 -8.34 2.96
C LEU A 166 7.53 -7.08 3.38
N TYR A 167 7.42 -6.70 4.66
CA TYR A 167 7.91 -5.43 5.14
C TYR A 167 9.30 -5.51 5.78
N GLU A 168 9.78 -6.70 6.17
CA GLU A 168 11.04 -6.89 6.90
C GLU A 168 12.29 -6.59 6.04
N PRO A 169 12.95 -5.42 6.22
CA PRO A 169 14.09 -5.04 5.40
C PRO A 169 15.30 -5.96 5.59
N ALA A 170 15.37 -6.67 6.73
CA ALA A 170 16.49 -7.54 7.08
C ALA A 170 16.40 -8.96 6.50
N ILE A 171 15.42 -9.29 5.64
CA ILE A 171 15.46 -10.56 4.88
C ILE A 171 16.76 -10.70 4.04
N THR A 172 17.45 -9.60 3.79
CA THR A 172 18.81 -9.56 3.22
C THR A 172 19.83 -10.38 4.01
N ASN A 173 19.65 -10.53 5.33
CA ASN A 173 20.35 -11.47 6.18
C ASN A 173 19.35 -12.55 6.61
N LEU A 174 19.34 -13.66 5.88
CA LEU A 174 18.34 -14.72 6.00
C LEU A 174 18.19 -15.29 7.44
N THR A 175 19.24 -15.18 8.27
CA THR A 175 19.23 -15.51 9.71
C THR A 175 18.39 -14.53 10.55
N PHE A 176 18.35 -13.26 10.15
CA PHE A 176 17.74 -12.13 10.88
C PHE A 176 16.23 -11.98 10.58
N GLY A 177 15.80 -12.27 9.35
CA GLY A 177 14.38 -12.18 8.95
C GLY A 177 13.47 -13.10 9.77
N THR A 178 13.98 -14.26 10.20
CA THR A 178 13.20 -15.19 11.05
C THR A 178 13.19 -14.83 12.53
N SER A 179 14.20 -14.13 13.05
CA SER A 179 14.19 -13.67 14.45
C SER A 179 13.31 -12.45 14.67
N VAL A 180 13.15 -11.58 13.66
CA VAL A 180 12.30 -10.39 13.76
C VAL A 180 10.81 -10.77 13.68
N CYS A 181 10.43 -11.66 12.76
CA CYS A 181 9.04 -12.16 12.71
C CYS A 181 8.69 -13.10 13.89
N ALA A 182 9.67 -13.77 14.50
CA ALA A 182 9.47 -14.68 15.64
C ALA A 182 9.59 -14.02 17.01
N GLY A 183 10.12 -12.80 17.09
CA GLY A 183 10.36 -12.09 18.34
C GLY A 183 9.09 -11.42 18.87
N ALA A 184 8.90 -11.45 20.19
CA ALA A 184 7.77 -10.80 20.87
C ALA A 184 7.86 -9.25 20.93
N ALA A 185 8.82 -8.63 20.24
CA ALA A 185 9.23 -7.25 20.56
C ALA A 185 9.40 -6.28 19.38
N THR A 186 9.15 -6.69 18.14
CA THR A 186 9.39 -5.80 16.98
C THR A 186 8.20 -5.79 16.05
N SER A 187 7.16 -5.10 16.52
CA SER A 187 6.22 -4.26 15.74
C SER A 187 6.15 -4.55 14.24
N ILE A 188 5.21 -5.42 13.86
CA ILE A 188 4.88 -5.68 12.44
C ILE A 188 3.45 -5.25 12.12
N THR A 189 2.70 -4.86 13.16
CA THR A 189 1.43 -4.20 13.01
C THR A 189 1.64 -2.72 13.23
N GLY A 190 1.61 -1.97 12.14
CA GLY A 190 1.63 -0.51 12.18
C GLY A 190 2.76 0.09 11.37
N ALA A 191 2.36 1.09 10.59
CA ALA A 191 3.18 1.96 9.80
C ALA A 191 4.52 2.42 10.41
N LYS A 192 4.57 2.57 11.74
CA LYS A 192 5.77 3.05 12.44
C LYS A 192 6.92 2.04 12.52
N GLY A 193 6.66 0.73 12.50
CA GLY A 193 7.73 -0.30 12.55
C GLY A 193 8.66 -0.24 11.34
N TYR A 194 8.15 0.28 10.21
CA TYR A 194 8.87 0.39 8.95
C TYR A 194 9.20 1.83 8.54
N GLY A 195 8.78 2.85 9.33
CA GLY A 195 8.81 4.24 8.89
C GLY A 195 7.95 4.50 7.64
N LEU A 196 6.93 3.66 7.42
CA LEU A 196 6.05 3.62 6.27
C LEU A 196 4.62 3.88 6.73
N THR A 197 4.06 5.04 6.47
CA THR A 197 2.62 5.27 6.67
C THR A 197 1.83 4.50 5.62
N TYR A 198 0.70 3.86 5.97
CA TYR A 198 -0.29 3.51 4.93
C TYR A 198 -0.85 4.83 4.42
N GLY A 199 -0.12 5.43 3.48
CA GLY A 199 -0.34 6.81 3.08
C GLY A 199 -1.50 6.88 2.12
N LEU A 200 -2.64 7.30 2.64
CA LEU A 200 -3.74 7.79 1.82
C LEU A 200 -3.63 9.32 1.73
N ARG A 201 -3.62 9.84 0.51
CA ARG A 201 -3.70 11.29 0.27
C ARG A 201 -4.87 11.62 -0.64
N LEU A 202 -5.70 12.55 -0.19
CA LEU A 202 -6.76 13.16 -0.97
C LEU A 202 -6.24 14.49 -1.53
N LEU A 203 -6.36 14.67 -2.83
CA LEU A 203 -6.11 15.92 -3.55
C LEU A 203 -7.45 16.44 -4.05
N SER A 204 -7.76 17.72 -3.87
CA SER A 204 -9.02 18.31 -4.31
C SER A 204 -8.86 19.74 -4.83
N LYS A 205 -9.59 20.04 -5.90
CA LYS A 205 -9.82 21.41 -6.39
C LYS A 205 -10.80 22.18 -5.51
N TYR A 206 -11.54 21.49 -4.63
CA TYR A 206 -12.58 22.06 -3.77
C TYR A 206 -12.24 21.89 -2.27
N PRO A 207 -12.76 22.75 -1.38
CA PRO A 207 -12.53 22.63 0.06
C PRO A 207 -12.97 21.27 0.61
N ILE A 208 -12.09 20.63 1.38
CA ILE A 208 -12.37 19.39 2.10
C ILE A 208 -12.90 19.78 3.49
N SER A 209 -14.19 19.54 3.73
CA SER A 209 -14.86 19.89 5.00
C SER A 209 -15.00 18.73 5.97
N ASN A 210 -14.85 17.48 5.50
CA ASN A 210 -14.88 16.28 6.32
C ASN A 210 -13.56 15.51 6.13
N THR A 211 -12.86 15.28 7.23
CA THR A 211 -11.59 14.56 7.29
C THR A 211 -11.65 13.36 8.24
N GLU A 212 -12.86 12.87 8.52
CA GLU A 212 -13.07 11.67 9.34
C GLU A 212 -12.68 10.42 8.55
N ASN A 213 -11.91 9.53 9.18
CA ASN A 213 -11.59 8.23 8.64
C ASN A 213 -12.61 7.21 9.16
N GLN A 214 -13.22 6.45 8.24
CA GLN A 214 -14.11 5.37 8.60
C GLN A 214 -13.40 4.04 8.40
N GLU A 215 -13.22 3.29 9.49
CA GLU A 215 -12.82 1.89 9.41
C GLU A 215 -14.03 1.08 8.90
N LEU A 216 -13.84 0.39 7.78
CA LEU A 216 -14.85 -0.53 7.26
C LEU A 216 -14.74 -1.86 8.04
N PRO A 217 -15.88 -2.48 8.41
CA PRO A 217 -15.90 -3.75 9.13
C PRO A 217 -15.31 -4.92 8.33
#